data_AF-A0A349JY60-F1
#
_entry.id   AF-A0A349JY60-F1
#
_cell.length_a   1.000
_cell.length_b   1.000
_cell.length_c   1.000
_cell.angle_alpha   90.00
_cell.angle_beta   90.00
_cell.angle_gamma   90.00
#
_symmetry.space_group_name_H-M   'P 1'
#
loop_
_entity.id
_entity.type
_entity.pdbx_description
1 polymer ?
#
loop_
_entity_poly.entity_id
_entity_poly.type
_entity_poly.pdbx_seq_one_letter_code
_entity_poly.pdbx_strand_id
1 'polypeptide(L)'
;MVRSRNKSKRKGADESRWSSEGMGILFAGTGVLLLLSLISYTPGDLPIKFPFTDWTLLGDFALGMEANHPRENWIGPVGSLIGFGQIQLFGVAAYLLPLGLIWLGVARLFLEASFSIRTWIGFAICLISGASLVAVQDSFFTSWQSTYLIAGTGGVIGEGLGILVFKGLLNSLGSIILLGMIYWLSFFTLLGAHPIKFVKELCRWVVEKSGEIREAWAARAEEKSRSDRSRSTPEGKPASRKKKGKNRKPLMEADEEEQWESEEEADFEEDEEGQSHLPLQELPEPQIIDATQRIMPTIEAGAKPFERKKPKQHAALSTEGFENYELPGFDLLEYEEEDSPTEDNTDVLIAQQTKIVETLKAFGVDVTAGDITRGPTITRYEVYPSVGLRVSRIAQLEPDLARATKAEQINILAPIPGKDTVGIEIANDSRMPVALRELLQDDEFRSSKRKIPLALGKDVYGKAVIGDLAAMPHLLVAGATGSGKSVCINSIISSILFKFGPDELRFIMIDPKVVEMQIYSALPHLVVPVVTDPRKVVGALKWCVNEMERR
;
A
#
# COMPACT_ATOMS: atom_id res chain seq x y z
N MET A 1 -69.21 -3.63 30.84
CA MET A 1 -69.76 -3.15 29.57
C MET A 1 -68.83 -3.59 28.44
N VAL A 2 -69.35 -4.39 27.49
CA VAL A 2 -69.08 -4.39 26.02
C VAL A 2 -67.59 -4.30 25.62
N ARG A 3 -66.87 -5.33 25.14
CA ARG A 3 -66.91 -6.11 23.86
C ARG A 3 -65.52 -6.80 23.85
N SER A 4 -65.20 -7.95 23.26
CA SER A 4 -65.89 -8.91 22.43
C SER A 4 -65.18 -10.25 22.67
N ARG A 5 -65.96 -11.32 22.79
CA ARG A 5 -65.48 -12.66 23.07
C ARG A 5 -65.20 -13.35 21.74
N ASN A 6 -63.94 -13.70 21.59
CA ASN A 6 -63.38 -14.77 20.79
C ASN A 6 -64.38 -15.90 20.43
N LYS A 7 -64.56 -16.18 19.13
CA LYS A 7 -64.52 -17.54 18.54
C LYS A 7 -64.97 -17.53 17.06
N SER A 8 -64.06 -17.99 16.20
CA SER A 8 -64.21 -18.94 15.08
C SER A 8 -63.16 -18.52 14.03
N LYS A 9 -62.26 -19.36 13.52
CA LYS A 9 -62.28 -20.80 13.25
C LYS A 9 -60.84 -21.32 13.34
N ARG A 10 -60.66 -22.47 13.98
CA ARG A 10 -59.67 -23.47 13.55
C ARG A 10 -59.98 -23.82 12.09
N LYS A 11 -59.13 -23.37 11.17
CA LYS A 11 -58.72 -24.05 9.94
C LYS A 11 -57.19 -24.13 10.10
N GLY A 12 -56.54 -25.28 10.23
CA GLY A 12 -56.66 -26.41 9.33
C GLY A 12 -55.76 -26.17 8.12
N ALA A 13 -54.45 -26.19 8.37
CA ALA A 13 -53.32 -26.25 7.43
C ALA A 13 -52.08 -26.30 8.33
N ASP A 14 -51.42 -27.40 8.68
CA ASP A 14 -50.80 -28.41 7.81
C ASP A 14 -50.55 -27.95 6.36
N GLU A 15 -50.17 -26.69 6.19
CA GLU A 15 -49.42 -26.25 5.02
C GLU A 15 -47.98 -26.76 5.19
N SER A 16 -47.83 -28.05 4.90
CA SER A 16 -46.62 -28.72 4.40
C SER A 16 -45.29 -28.06 4.82
N ARG A 17 -44.71 -28.47 5.95
CA ARG A 17 -43.26 -28.27 6.23
C ARG A 17 -42.38 -28.76 5.06
N TRP A 18 -42.84 -29.77 4.34
CA TRP A 18 -42.25 -30.26 3.09
C TRP A 18 -42.24 -29.21 1.95
N SER A 19 -43.18 -28.27 1.93
CA SER A 19 -43.27 -27.24 0.88
C SER A 19 -42.26 -26.12 1.06
N SER A 20 -41.95 -25.74 2.31
CA SER A 20 -40.96 -24.70 2.60
C SER A 20 -39.53 -25.21 2.44
N GLU A 21 -39.24 -26.40 2.99
CA GLU A 21 -37.91 -27.02 2.88
C GLU A 21 -37.66 -27.54 1.46
N GLY A 22 -38.67 -28.14 0.82
CA GLY A 22 -38.60 -28.60 -0.56
C GLY A 22 -38.35 -27.46 -1.55
N MET A 23 -38.96 -26.28 -1.32
CA MET A 23 -38.70 -25.09 -2.14
C MET A 23 -37.29 -24.54 -1.94
N GLY A 24 -36.74 -24.61 -0.72
CA GLY A 24 -35.35 -24.23 -0.45
C GLY A 24 -34.33 -25.14 -1.13
N ILE A 25 -34.53 -26.47 -1.07
CA ILE A 25 -33.70 -27.45 -1.78
C ILE A 25 -33.81 -27.25 -3.30
N LEU A 26 -35.01 -26.98 -3.81
CA LEU A 26 -35.23 -26.72 -5.24
C LEU A 26 -34.46 -25.50 -5.72
N PHE A 27 -34.49 -24.38 -4.99
CA PHE A 27 -33.74 -23.18 -5.37
C PHE A 27 -32.22 -23.36 -5.25
N ALA A 28 -31.75 -23.97 -4.16
CA ALA A 28 -30.33 -24.26 -4.01
C ALA A 28 -29.83 -25.22 -5.10
N GLY A 29 -30.57 -26.30 -5.38
CA GLY A 29 -30.24 -27.26 -6.42
C GLY A 29 -30.27 -26.66 -7.82
N THR A 30 -31.29 -25.85 -8.14
CA THR A 30 -31.38 -25.13 -9.42
C THR A 30 -30.24 -24.14 -9.56
N GLY A 31 -29.90 -23.40 -8.50
CA GLY A 31 -28.77 -22.47 -8.50
C GLY A 31 -27.42 -23.14 -8.71
N VAL A 32 -27.19 -24.32 -8.10
CA VAL A 32 -25.98 -25.11 -8.33
C VAL A 32 -25.90 -25.63 -9.77
N LEU A 33 -27.01 -26.12 -10.33
CA LEU A 33 -27.05 -26.56 -11.73
C LEU A 33 -26.74 -25.40 -12.71
N LEU A 34 -27.31 -24.22 -12.47
CA LEU A 34 -27.04 -23.02 -13.26
C LEU A 34 -25.58 -22.57 -13.11
N LEU A 35 -25.00 -22.66 -11.91
CA LEU A 35 -23.60 -22.31 -11.67
C LEU A 35 -22.64 -23.25 -12.41
N LEU A 36 -22.89 -24.57 -12.34
CA LEU A 36 -22.06 -25.56 -13.01
C LEU A 36 -22.17 -25.43 -14.53
N SER A 37 -23.37 -25.15 -15.04
CA SER A 37 -23.63 -24.83 -16.45
C SER A 37 -22.85 -23.58 -16.91
N LEU A 38 -22.78 -22.53 -16.07
CA LEU A 38 -22.11 -21.27 -16.37
C LEU A 38 -20.57 -21.35 -16.28
N ILE A 39 -20.03 -21.99 -15.25
CA ILE A 39 -18.57 -22.14 -15.04
C ILE A 39 -17.94 -23.03 -16.11
N SER A 40 -18.66 -24.08 -16.54
CA SER A 40 -18.18 -25.02 -17.56
C SER A 40 -18.61 -24.62 -18.98
N TYR A 41 -19.03 -23.37 -19.19
CA TYR A 41 -19.45 -22.90 -20.52
C TYR A 41 -18.23 -22.55 -21.39
N THR A 42 -18.10 -23.23 -22.52
CA THR A 42 -17.19 -22.87 -23.61
C THR A 42 -17.98 -22.64 -24.92
N PRO A 43 -17.66 -21.60 -25.72
CA PRO A 43 -18.38 -21.29 -26.96
C PRO A 43 -18.42 -22.45 -27.98
N GLY A 44 -17.45 -23.37 -27.94
CA GLY A 44 -17.38 -24.54 -28.82
C GLY A 44 -18.36 -25.68 -28.49
N ASP A 45 -19.07 -25.61 -27.36
CA ASP A 45 -20.06 -26.63 -26.93
C ASP A 45 -21.49 -26.34 -27.41
N LEU A 46 -21.68 -25.29 -28.22
CA LEU A 46 -22.98 -24.91 -28.74
C LEU A 46 -23.48 -25.94 -29.77
N PRO A 47 -24.72 -26.43 -29.66
CA PRO A 47 -25.28 -27.35 -30.63
C PRO A 47 -25.51 -26.63 -31.97
N ILE A 48 -24.72 -26.96 -32.99
CA ILE A 48 -24.73 -26.33 -34.32
C ILE A 48 -26.09 -26.41 -35.05
N LYS A 49 -27.03 -27.27 -34.60
CA LYS A 49 -28.40 -27.35 -35.17
C LYS A 49 -29.44 -27.65 -34.09
N PHE A 50 -30.21 -26.64 -33.68
CA PHE A 50 -31.50 -26.82 -33.00
C PHE A 50 -32.64 -26.40 -33.94
N PRO A 51 -33.84 -27.03 -33.90
CA PRO A 51 -34.85 -26.91 -34.97
C PRO A 51 -35.63 -25.58 -35.01
N PHE A 52 -35.27 -24.59 -34.18
CA PHE A 52 -36.01 -23.34 -34.02
C PHE A 52 -35.13 -22.08 -34.01
N THR A 53 -33.84 -22.20 -34.38
CA THR A 53 -32.86 -21.10 -34.32
C THR A 53 -32.69 -20.38 -35.66
N ASP A 54 -33.79 -19.96 -36.30
CA ASP A 54 -33.77 -18.96 -37.37
C ASP A 54 -33.96 -17.55 -36.78
N TRP A 55 -33.20 -17.24 -35.72
CA TRP A 55 -33.05 -15.87 -35.26
C TRP A 55 -31.79 -15.32 -35.94
N THR A 56 -31.95 -14.46 -36.93
CA THR A 56 -30.89 -13.87 -37.77
C THR A 56 -29.75 -13.22 -36.98
N LEU A 57 -29.98 -12.88 -35.71
CA LEU A 57 -29.00 -12.29 -34.78
C LEU A 57 -27.99 -13.31 -34.21
N LEU A 58 -28.34 -14.60 -34.20
CA LEU A 58 -27.50 -15.70 -33.73
C LEU A 58 -26.69 -16.36 -34.87
N GLY A 59 -27.22 -16.29 -36.10
CA GLY A 59 -26.61 -16.90 -37.29
C GLY A 59 -25.27 -16.28 -37.68
N ASP A 60 -25.16 -14.95 -37.63
CA ASP A 60 -23.89 -14.25 -37.92
C ASP A 60 -22.80 -14.50 -36.86
N PHE A 61 -23.20 -14.97 -35.68
CA PHE A 61 -22.32 -15.18 -34.55
C PHE A 61 -21.71 -16.58 -34.50
N ALA A 62 -22.42 -17.57 -35.06
CA ALA A 62 -22.07 -18.99 -34.98
C ALA A 62 -21.31 -19.52 -36.21
N LEU A 63 -21.05 -18.69 -37.23
CA LEU A 63 -20.36 -19.11 -38.44
C LEU A 63 -18.84 -19.21 -38.19
N GLY A 64 -18.38 -20.41 -37.82
CA GLY A 64 -16.98 -20.79 -38.01
C GLY A 64 -16.37 -21.77 -37.00
N MET A 65 -17.07 -22.14 -35.92
CA MET A 65 -16.51 -23.05 -34.92
C MET A 65 -17.01 -24.48 -35.10
N GLU A 66 -16.09 -25.42 -35.29
CA GLU A 66 -16.39 -26.85 -35.17
C GLU A 66 -16.76 -27.16 -33.71
N ALA A 67 -17.81 -27.95 -33.51
CA ALA A 67 -18.27 -28.30 -32.17
C ALA A 67 -17.23 -29.18 -31.46
N ASN A 68 -16.93 -28.88 -30.20
CA ASN A 68 -16.03 -29.70 -29.40
C ASN A 68 -16.62 -31.11 -29.17
N HIS A 69 -15.79 -32.13 -29.42
CA HIS A 69 -16.12 -33.54 -29.18
C HIS A 69 -15.00 -34.19 -28.35
N PRO A 70 -15.23 -34.60 -27.09
CA PRO A 70 -16.46 -34.51 -26.31
C PRO A 70 -16.73 -33.10 -25.78
N ARG A 71 -18.00 -32.82 -25.45
CA ARG A 71 -18.42 -31.54 -24.86
C ARG A 71 -17.81 -31.37 -23.47
N GLU A 72 -17.33 -30.17 -23.19
CA GLU A 72 -16.63 -29.84 -21.95
C GLU A 72 -17.59 -29.42 -20.82
N ASN A 73 -18.83 -29.01 -21.15
CA ASN A 73 -19.82 -28.59 -20.17
C ASN A 73 -20.26 -29.75 -19.26
N TRP A 74 -20.15 -29.54 -17.94
CA TRP A 74 -20.36 -30.57 -16.92
C TRP A 74 -21.84 -31.01 -16.78
N ILE A 75 -22.78 -30.17 -17.20
CA ILE A 75 -24.23 -30.48 -17.19
C ILE A 75 -24.69 -31.03 -18.56
N GLY A 76 -23.86 -30.93 -19.59
CA GLY A 76 -24.12 -31.44 -20.93
C GLY A 76 -24.82 -30.43 -21.87
N PRO A 77 -25.52 -30.91 -22.93
CA PRO A 77 -26.10 -30.09 -24.01
C PRO A 77 -27.03 -28.97 -23.53
N VAL A 78 -27.84 -29.28 -22.53
CA VAL A 78 -28.82 -28.35 -21.96
C VAL A 78 -28.09 -27.31 -21.11
N GLY A 79 -27.01 -27.72 -20.43
CA GLY A 79 -26.13 -26.84 -19.67
C GLY A 79 -25.42 -25.81 -20.55
N SER A 80 -24.92 -26.20 -21.72
CA SER A 80 -24.25 -25.25 -22.61
C SER A 80 -25.21 -24.20 -23.17
N LEU A 81 -26.44 -24.58 -23.53
CA LEU A 81 -27.47 -23.65 -24.00
C LEU A 81 -27.93 -22.67 -22.91
N ILE A 82 -28.11 -23.17 -21.68
CA ILE A 82 -28.50 -22.33 -20.53
C ILE A 82 -27.36 -21.40 -20.13
N GLY A 83 -26.11 -21.87 -20.17
CA GLY A 83 -24.91 -21.05 -19.92
C GLY A 83 -24.78 -19.93 -20.96
N PHE A 84 -24.94 -20.27 -22.23
CA PHE A 84 -24.97 -19.30 -23.33
C PHE A 84 -26.04 -18.23 -23.14
N GLY A 85 -27.29 -18.64 -22.88
CA GLY A 85 -28.39 -17.70 -22.68
C GLY A 85 -28.15 -16.74 -21.52
N GLN A 86 -27.61 -17.23 -20.40
CA GLN A 86 -27.28 -16.41 -19.24
C GLN A 86 -26.19 -15.38 -19.54
N ILE A 87 -25.08 -15.82 -20.17
CA ILE A 87 -23.94 -14.98 -20.51
C ILE A 87 -24.32 -13.94 -21.57
N GLN A 88 -25.13 -14.29 -22.56
CA GLN A 88 -25.55 -13.32 -23.58
C GLN A 88 -26.50 -12.26 -23.02
N LEU A 89 -27.42 -12.64 -22.14
CA LEU A 89 -28.37 -11.70 -21.57
C LEU A 89 -27.73 -10.74 -20.57
N PHE A 90 -26.89 -11.25 -19.66
CA PHE A 90 -26.40 -10.51 -18.49
C PHE A 90 -24.88 -10.31 -18.45
N GLY A 91 -24.12 -10.88 -19.39
CA GLY A 91 -22.66 -10.80 -19.42
C GLY A 91 -22.03 -11.39 -18.16
N VAL A 92 -21.09 -10.67 -17.56
CA VAL A 92 -20.44 -11.07 -16.29
C VAL A 92 -21.43 -11.08 -15.12
N ALA A 93 -22.48 -10.26 -15.15
CA ALA A 93 -23.49 -10.25 -14.10
C ALA A 93 -24.33 -11.54 -14.09
N ALA A 94 -24.22 -12.41 -15.10
CA ALA A 94 -24.85 -13.72 -15.14
C ALA A 94 -24.54 -14.58 -13.90
N TYR A 95 -23.36 -14.43 -13.29
CA TYR A 95 -22.98 -15.15 -12.07
C TYR A 95 -23.80 -14.76 -10.83
N LEU A 96 -24.42 -13.56 -10.82
CA LEU A 96 -25.30 -13.15 -9.72
C LEU A 96 -26.59 -13.98 -9.69
N LEU A 97 -27.03 -14.51 -10.84
CA LEU A 97 -28.25 -15.32 -10.95
C LEU A 97 -28.13 -16.65 -10.17
N PRO A 98 -27.16 -17.55 -10.44
CA PRO A 98 -27.00 -18.79 -9.69
C PRO A 98 -26.63 -18.54 -8.23
N LEU A 99 -25.75 -17.56 -7.95
CA LEU A 99 -25.34 -17.24 -6.58
C LEU A 99 -26.50 -16.73 -5.73
N GLY A 100 -27.35 -15.86 -6.29
CA GLY A 100 -28.54 -15.37 -5.59
C GLY A 100 -29.58 -16.46 -5.35
N LEU A 101 -29.78 -17.39 -6.31
CA LEU A 101 -30.67 -18.53 -6.12
C LEU A 101 -30.17 -19.51 -5.06
N ILE A 102 -28.86 -19.75 -5.00
CA ILE A 102 -28.23 -20.54 -3.93
C ILE A 102 -28.43 -19.84 -2.59
N TRP A 103 -28.18 -18.53 -2.51
CA TRP A 103 -28.38 -17.74 -1.30
C TRP A 103 -29.83 -17.79 -0.81
N LEU A 104 -30.80 -17.58 -1.70
CA LEU A 104 -32.22 -17.69 -1.37
C LEU A 104 -32.58 -19.11 -0.94
N GLY A 105 -32.04 -20.15 -1.60
CA GLY A 105 -32.21 -21.54 -1.18
C GLY A 105 -31.71 -21.79 0.24
N VAL A 106 -30.49 -21.36 0.56
CA VAL A 106 -29.87 -21.49 1.89
C VAL A 106 -30.62 -20.66 2.93
N ALA A 107 -30.99 -19.42 2.62
CA ALA A 107 -31.76 -18.56 3.51
C ALA A 107 -33.14 -19.16 3.82
N ARG A 108 -33.76 -19.86 2.86
CA ARG A 108 -35.02 -20.56 3.10
C ARG A 108 -34.85 -21.77 4.01
N LEU A 109 -33.75 -22.51 3.85
CA LEU A 109 -33.46 -23.76 4.57
C LEU A 109 -32.98 -23.54 6.00
N PHE A 110 -32.10 -22.55 6.21
CA PHE A 110 -31.43 -22.35 7.50
C PHE A 110 -31.95 -21.16 8.29
N LEU A 111 -32.55 -20.16 7.63
CA LEU A 111 -33.01 -18.92 8.27
C LEU A 111 -34.55 -18.79 8.29
N GLU A 112 -35.27 -19.83 7.87
CA GLU A 112 -36.74 -19.88 7.73
C GLU A 112 -37.35 -18.65 7.03
N ALA A 113 -36.58 -18.00 6.14
CA ALA A 113 -36.97 -16.72 5.56
C ALA A 113 -38.25 -16.84 4.70
N SER A 114 -39.22 -15.95 4.91
CA SER A 114 -40.38 -15.82 4.02
C SER A 114 -40.06 -14.85 2.87
N PHE A 115 -40.07 -15.33 1.64
CA PHE A 115 -39.84 -14.46 0.48
C PHE A 115 -41.07 -13.63 0.18
N SER A 116 -40.94 -12.31 0.36
CA SER A 116 -41.90 -11.36 -0.18
C SER A 116 -41.65 -11.15 -1.66
N ILE A 117 -42.66 -10.74 -2.42
CA ILE A 117 -42.51 -10.29 -3.82
C ILE A 117 -41.42 -9.22 -3.96
N ARG A 118 -41.19 -8.43 -2.91
CA ARG A 118 -40.14 -7.41 -2.85
C ARG A 118 -38.73 -7.99 -2.96
N THR A 119 -38.48 -9.18 -2.43
CA THR A 119 -37.18 -9.86 -2.51
C THR A 119 -36.87 -10.26 -3.95
N TRP A 120 -37.88 -10.75 -4.68
CA TRP A 120 -37.74 -11.09 -6.10
C TRP A 120 -37.57 -9.86 -6.99
N ILE A 121 -38.26 -8.76 -6.68
CA ILE A 121 -38.05 -7.48 -7.35
C ILE A 121 -36.64 -6.96 -7.09
N GLY A 122 -36.16 -7.02 -5.83
CA GLY A 122 -34.80 -6.67 -5.46
C GLY A 122 -33.75 -7.51 -6.19
N PHE A 123 -33.99 -8.82 -6.29
CA PHE A 123 -33.13 -9.73 -7.04
C PHE A 123 -33.02 -9.36 -8.52
N ALA A 124 -34.17 -9.12 -9.17
CA ALA A 124 -34.21 -8.76 -10.59
C ALA A 124 -33.55 -7.40 -10.86
N ILE A 125 -33.82 -6.39 -10.01
CA ILE A 125 -33.19 -5.07 -10.14
C ILE A 125 -31.68 -5.18 -9.92
N CYS A 126 -31.24 -5.94 -8.92
CA CYS A 126 -29.81 -6.15 -8.64
C CYS A 126 -29.08 -6.79 -9.83
N LEU A 127 -29.70 -7.78 -10.47
CA LEU A 127 -29.15 -8.43 -11.67
C LEU A 127 -29.05 -7.45 -12.85
N ILE A 128 -30.10 -6.67 -13.11
CA ILE A 128 -30.15 -5.70 -14.22
C ILE A 128 -29.19 -4.53 -13.99
N SER A 129 -29.14 -3.98 -12.77
CA SER A 129 -28.23 -2.89 -12.43
C SER A 129 -26.78 -3.35 -12.41
N GLY A 130 -26.50 -4.58 -11.96
CA GLY A 130 -25.18 -5.19 -12.02
C GLY A 130 -24.70 -5.38 -13.47
N ALA A 131 -25.57 -5.90 -14.35
CA ALA A 131 -25.28 -6.01 -15.78
C ALA A 131 -24.99 -4.65 -16.42
N SER A 132 -25.79 -3.64 -16.09
CA SER A 132 -25.63 -2.28 -16.60
C SER A 132 -24.36 -1.59 -16.09
N LEU A 133 -23.98 -1.81 -14.83
CA LEU A 133 -22.78 -1.24 -14.22
C LEU A 133 -21.51 -1.81 -14.89
N VAL A 134 -21.49 -3.13 -15.11
CA VAL A 134 -20.37 -3.79 -15.79
C VAL A 134 -20.23 -3.33 -17.24
N ALA A 135 -21.33 -3.03 -17.94
CA ALA A 135 -21.29 -2.48 -19.30
C ALA A 135 -20.75 -1.04 -19.36
N VAL A 136 -21.05 -0.20 -18.36
CA VAL A 136 -20.57 1.19 -18.32
C VAL A 136 -19.10 1.28 -17.90
N GLN A 137 -18.61 0.30 -17.14
CA GLN A 137 -17.25 0.27 -16.62
C GLN A 137 -16.25 -0.25 -17.66
N ASP A 138 -15.43 0.65 -18.20
CA ASP A 138 -14.47 0.32 -19.27
C ASP A 138 -13.13 -0.30 -18.75
N SER A 139 -12.96 -0.48 -17.44
CA SER A 139 -11.66 -0.87 -16.85
C SER A 139 -11.53 -2.35 -16.43
N PHE A 140 -12.64 -3.05 -16.21
CA PHE A 140 -12.65 -4.43 -15.69
C PHE A 140 -13.39 -5.35 -16.66
N PHE A 141 -12.95 -6.62 -16.75
CA PHE A 141 -13.55 -7.67 -17.60
C PHE A 141 -13.56 -7.42 -19.11
N THR A 142 -12.76 -6.48 -19.62
CA THR A 142 -12.64 -6.21 -21.08
C THR A 142 -12.16 -7.42 -21.88
N SER A 143 -11.41 -8.35 -21.26
CA SER A 143 -10.99 -9.62 -21.87
C SER A 143 -12.10 -10.66 -22.02
N TRP A 144 -13.23 -10.50 -21.34
CA TRP A 144 -14.33 -11.46 -21.37
C TRP A 144 -15.18 -11.32 -22.63
N GLN A 145 -15.23 -10.12 -23.22
CA GLN A 145 -15.94 -9.87 -24.46
C GLN A 145 -15.39 -10.73 -25.60
N SER A 146 -14.06 -10.86 -25.71
CA SER A 146 -13.40 -11.69 -26.72
C SER A 146 -13.36 -13.18 -26.37
N THR A 147 -13.33 -13.52 -25.07
CA THR A 147 -13.22 -14.92 -24.61
C THR A 147 -14.54 -15.68 -24.73
N TYR A 148 -15.65 -15.04 -24.38
CA TYR A 148 -16.97 -15.68 -24.37
C TYR A 148 -17.85 -15.28 -25.55
N LEU A 149 -17.32 -14.46 -26.45
CA LEU A 149 -18.04 -13.89 -27.58
C LEU A 149 -19.35 -13.26 -27.08
N ILE A 150 -19.27 -12.10 -26.45
CA ILE A 150 -20.45 -11.39 -25.93
C ILE A 150 -20.53 -10.03 -26.61
N ALA A 151 -21.73 -9.52 -26.89
CA ALA A 151 -21.92 -8.19 -27.46
C ALA A 151 -21.23 -7.08 -26.63
N GLY A 152 -21.26 -7.19 -25.30
CA GLY A 152 -20.61 -6.31 -24.33
C GLY A 152 -20.42 -6.99 -22.97
N THR A 153 -19.62 -6.42 -22.08
CA THR A 153 -19.28 -7.01 -20.76
C THR A 153 -20.50 -7.21 -19.86
N GLY A 154 -21.56 -6.41 -20.04
CA GLY A 154 -22.85 -6.53 -19.36
C GLY A 154 -23.92 -7.33 -20.12
N GLY A 155 -23.58 -7.99 -21.22
CA GLY A 155 -24.56 -8.66 -22.09
C GLY A 155 -25.51 -7.68 -22.78
N VAL A 156 -26.51 -8.20 -23.49
CA VAL A 156 -27.46 -7.38 -24.25
C VAL A 156 -28.24 -6.41 -23.36
N ILE A 157 -28.61 -6.84 -22.14
CA ILE A 157 -29.38 -6.02 -21.20
C ILE A 157 -28.52 -4.90 -20.63
N GLY A 158 -27.29 -5.21 -20.24
CA GLY A 158 -26.36 -4.22 -19.69
C GLY A 158 -25.88 -3.21 -20.72
N GLU A 159 -25.60 -3.66 -21.95
CA GLU A 159 -25.23 -2.78 -23.06
C GLU A 159 -26.38 -1.84 -23.43
N GLY A 160 -27.59 -2.38 -23.55
CA GLY A 160 -28.79 -1.62 -23.88
C GLY A 160 -29.16 -0.61 -22.81
N LEU A 161 -29.23 -0.99 -21.54
CA LEU A 161 -29.61 -0.05 -20.48
C LEU A 161 -28.44 0.82 -20.04
N GLY A 162 -27.29 0.22 -19.74
CA GLY A 162 -26.10 0.91 -19.23
C GLY A 162 -25.53 1.93 -20.21
N ILE A 163 -25.30 1.53 -21.47
CA ILE A 163 -24.65 2.40 -22.45
C ILE A 163 -25.65 3.30 -23.18
N LEU A 164 -26.74 2.74 -23.72
CA LEU A 164 -27.70 3.54 -24.50
C LEU A 164 -28.49 4.52 -23.64
N VAL A 165 -28.93 4.10 -22.44
CA VAL A 165 -29.79 4.91 -21.58
C VAL A 165 -28.97 5.70 -20.57
N PHE A 166 -28.21 5.03 -19.69
CA PHE A 166 -27.53 5.72 -18.59
C PHE A 166 -26.33 6.54 -19.07
N LYS A 167 -25.37 5.94 -19.81
CA LYS A 167 -24.18 6.66 -20.32
C LYS A 167 -24.57 7.79 -21.28
N GLY A 168 -25.64 7.60 -22.07
CA GLY A 168 -26.23 8.63 -22.92
C GLY A 168 -26.83 9.82 -22.16
N LEU A 169 -27.44 9.59 -20.98
CA LEU A 169 -28.11 10.63 -20.19
C LEU A 169 -27.20 11.32 -19.16
N LEU A 170 -26.30 10.58 -18.50
CA LEU A 170 -25.58 11.03 -17.30
C LEU A 170 -24.05 11.00 -17.44
N ASN A 171 -23.54 10.71 -18.64
CA ASN A 171 -22.12 10.47 -18.92
C ASN A 171 -21.56 9.30 -18.07
N SER A 172 -20.32 8.86 -18.32
CA SER A 172 -19.78 7.63 -17.71
C SER A 172 -19.74 7.68 -16.17
N LEU A 173 -19.21 8.75 -15.58
CA LEU A 173 -19.08 8.88 -14.13
C LEU A 173 -20.43 8.98 -13.41
N GLY A 174 -21.38 9.76 -13.93
CA GLY A 174 -22.71 9.90 -13.35
C GLY A 174 -23.51 8.60 -13.40
N SER A 175 -23.35 7.84 -14.48
CA SER A 175 -23.99 6.53 -14.65
C SER A 175 -23.48 5.49 -13.66
N ILE A 176 -22.16 5.44 -13.42
CA ILE A 176 -21.56 4.52 -12.45
C ILE A 176 -22.07 4.80 -11.03
N ILE A 177 -22.12 6.07 -10.62
CA ILE A 177 -22.58 6.44 -9.28
C ILE A 177 -24.06 6.09 -9.10
N LEU A 178 -24.92 6.44 -10.07
CA LEU A 178 -26.35 6.17 -9.99
C LEU A 178 -26.66 4.68 -10.03
N LEU A 179 -26.08 3.93 -10.97
CA LEU A 179 -26.26 2.47 -11.06
C LEU A 179 -25.69 1.76 -9.84
N GLY A 180 -24.58 2.27 -9.28
CA GLY A 180 -24.01 1.79 -8.03
C GLY A 180 -24.98 1.94 -6.86
N MET A 181 -25.64 3.10 -6.71
CA MET A 181 -26.65 3.31 -5.67
C MET A 181 -27.87 2.39 -5.85
N ILE A 182 -28.36 2.22 -7.08
CA ILE A 182 -29.48 1.32 -7.39
C ILE A 182 -29.11 -0.15 -7.10
N TYR A 183 -27.90 -0.56 -7.45
CA TYR A 183 -27.38 -1.90 -7.16
C TYR A 183 -27.28 -2.14 -5.66
N TRP A 184 -26.72 -1.20 -4.90
CA TRP A 184 -26.63 -1.31 -3.45
C TRP A 184 -27.99 -1.36 -2.77
N LEU A 185 -28.93 -0.50 -3.17
CA LEU A 185 -30.28 -0.48 -2.61
C LEU A 185 -31.02 -1.79 -2.91
N SER A 186 -30.90 -2.31 -4.13
CA SER A 186 -31.53 -3.57 -4.53
C SER A 186 -30.90 -4.78 -3.82
N PHE A 187 -29.59 -4.77 -3.57
CA PHE A 187 -28.91 -5.80 -2.78
C PHE A 187 -29.43 -5.88 -1.32
N PHE A 188 -29.68 -4.73 -0.67
CA PHE A 188 -30.28 -4.74 0.67
C PHE A 188 -31.74 -5.22 0.67
N THR A 189 -32.51 -4.89 -0.37
CA THR A 189 -33.88 -5.42 -0.52
C THR A 189 -33.89 -6.93 -0.78
N LEU A 190 -32.85 -7.47 -1.41
CA LEU A 190 -32.63 -8.91 -1.61
C LEU A 190 -32.31 -9.61 -0.28
N LEU A 191 -31.44 -9.02 0.55
CA LEU A 191 -31.11 -9.58 1.87
C LEU A 191 -32.25 -9.44 2.90
N GLY A 192 -33.25 -8.60 2.63
CA GLY A 192 -34.29 -8.28 3.61
C GLY A 192 -33.77 -7.54 4.85
N ALA A 193 -32.50 -7.15 4.83
CA ALA A 193 -31.81 -6.46 5.91
C ALA A 193 -31.87 -4.95 5.68
N HIS A 194 -32.14 -4.19 6.75
CA HIS A 194 -32.09 -2.74 6.67
C HIS A 194 -30.61 -2.30 6.56
N PRO A 195 -30.23 -1.43 5.60
CA PRO A 195 -28.83 -1.03 5.38
C PRO A 195 -28.14 -0.56 6.67
N ILE A 196 -28.86 0.21 7.47
CA ILE A 196 -28.40 0.77 8.75
C ILE A 196 -28.12 -0.32 9.81
N LYS A 197 -28.91 -1.41 9.84
CA LYS A 197 -28.68 -2.51 10.79
C LYS A 197 -27.44 -3.31 10.42
N PHE A 198 -27.23 -3.54 9.12
CA PHE A 198 -26.03 -4.21 8.62
C PHE A 198 -24.75 -3.41 8.91
N VAL A 199 -24.75 -2.09 8.70
CA VAL A 199 -23.59 -1.24 9.03
C VAL A 199 -23.28 -1.28 10.53
N LYS A 200 -24.31 -1.21 11.40
CA LYS A 200 -24.11 -1.33 12.86
C LYS A 200 -23.58 -2.70 13.27
N GLU A 201 -24.06 -3.79 12.67
CA GLU A 201 -23.57 -5.14 12.94
C GLU A 201 -22.16 -5.37 12.38
N LEU A 202 -21.83 -4.79 11.23
CA LEU A 202 -20.49 -4.83 10.65
C LEU A 202 -19.48 -4.06 11.50
N CYS A 203 -19.82 -2.86 11.97
CA CYS A 203 -18.98 -2.11 12.91
C CYS A 203 -18.77 -2.90 14.20
N ARG A 204 -19.82 -3.50 14.76
CA ARG A 204 -19.70 -4.34 15.95
C ARG A 204 -18.79 -5.55 15.72
N TRP A 205 -18.95 -6.24 14.58
CA TRP A 205 -18.11 -7.37 14.21
C TRP A 205 -16.64 -6.97 13.99
N VAL A 206 -16.38 -5.82 13.36
CA VAL A 206 -15.02 -5.29 13.17
C VAL A 206 -14.38 -4.97 14.51
N VAL A 207 -15.12 -4.34 15.43
CA VAL A 207 -14.64 -4.03 16.78
C VAL A 207 -14.35 -5.31 17.56
N GLU A 208 -15.25 -6.29 17.57
CA GLU A 208 -15.05 -7.58 18.24
C GLU A 208 -13.84 -8.34 17.68
N LYS A 209 -13.72 -8.43 16.34
CA LYS A 209 -12.61 -9.15 15.71
C LYS A 209 -11.27 -8.44 15.88
N SER A 210 -11.26 -7.10 15.96
CA SER A 210 -10.07 -6.34 16.31
C SER A 210 -9.59 -6.63 17.74
N GLY A 211 -10.53 -6.90 18.65
CA GLY A 211 -10.27 -7.34 20.02
C GLY A 211 -9.63 -8.73 20.08
N GLU A 212 -10.21 -9.70 19.39
CA GLU A 212 -9.67 -11.08 19.32
C GLU A 212 -8.27 -11.14 18.70
N ILE A 213 -8.02 -10.34 17.66
CA ILE A 213 -6.70 -10.22 17.04
C ILE A 213 -5.70 -9.61 18.03
N ARG A 214 -6.10 -8.57 18.78
CA ARG A 214 -5.26 -7.99 19.84
C ARG A 214 -4.90 -9.02 20.92
N GLU A 215 -5.86 -9.82 21.35
CA GLU A 215 -5.66 -10.86 22.37
C GLU A 215 -4.76 -12.00 21.88
N ALA A 216 -4.94 -12.45 20.63
CA ALA A 216 -4.09 -13.47 20.02
C ALA A 216 -2.63 -13.00 19.86
N TRP A 217 -2.41 -11.72 19.58
CA TRP A 217 -1.08 -11.12 19.50
C TRP A 217 -0.44 -10.98 20.88
N ALA A 218 -1.22 -10.66 21.91
CA ALA A 218 -0.77 -10.62 23.30
C ALA A 218 -0.36 -12.02 23.82
N ALA A 219 -1.17 -13.05 23.53
CA ALA A 219 -0.85 -14.44 23.91
C ALA A 219 0.43 -14.96 23.25
N ARG A 220 0.65 -14.65 21.96
CA ARG A 220 1.90 -14.99 21.26
C ARG A 220 3.12 -14.26 21.81
N ALA A 221 2.96 -13.03 22.30
CA ALA A 221 4.03 -12.29 22.95
C ALA A 221 4.42 -12.92 24.30
N GLU A 222 3.46 -13.39 25.09
CA GLU A 222 3.71 -14.10 26.35
C GLU A 222 4.38 -15.46 26.13
N GLU A 223 3.96 -16.21 25.12
CA GLU A 223 4.54 -17.53 24.79
C GLU A 223 6.00 -17.42 24.33
N LYS A 224 6.32 -16.38 23.55
CA LYS A 224 7.69 -16.06 23.14
C LYS A 224 8.57 -15.71 24.34
N SER A 225 8.03 -14.97 25.32
CA SER A 225 8.73 -14.63 26.57
C SER A 225 8.99 -15.84 27.48
N ARG A 226 8.10 -16.85 27.47
CA ARG A 226 8.30 -18.14 28.16
C ARG A 226 9.38 -18.98 27.48
N SER A 227 9.43 -18.98 26.14
CA SER A 227 10.44 -19.73 25.39
C SER A 227 11.86 -19.20 25.64
N ASP A 228 12.03 -17.88 25.71
CA ASP A 228 13.33 -17.24 25.98
C ASP A 228 13.81 -17.43 27.42
N ARG A 229 12.89 -17.59 28.38
CA ARG A 229 13.22 -17.95 29.78
C ARG A 229 13.73 -19.37 29.96
N SER A 230 13.37 -20.29 29.06
CA SER A 230 13.82 -21.70 29.14
C SER A 230 15.18 -21.96 28.48
N ARG A 231 15.66 -21.02 27.64
CA ARG A 231 16.93 -21.15 26.89
C ARG A 231 18.14 -20.48 27.54
N SER A 232 17.97 -19.83 28.70
CA SER A 232 19.02 -19.05 29.35
C SER A 232 19.36 -19.55 30.76
N THR A 233 20.06 -20.69 30.84
CA THR A 233 20.96 -21.03 31.95
C THR A 233 22.39 -20.66 31.56
N PRO A 234 23.06 -19.69 32.23
CA PRO A 234 24.47 -19.42 32.01
C PRO A 234 25.33 -19.72 33.26
N GLU A 235 26.41 -20.49 33.07
CA GLU A 235 27.57 -20.50 33.97
C GLU A 235 28.47 -19.29 33.68
N GLY A 236 28.68 -18.46 34.71
CA GLY A 236 29.96 -17.85 35.10
C GLY A 236 30.65 -16.81 34.20
N LYS A 237 30.42 -15.51 34.46
CA LYS A 237 31.31 -14.63 35.27
C LYS A 237 30.86 -13.15 35.21
N PRO A 238 31.25 -12.33 36.20
CA PRO A 238 30.48 -11.14 36.59
C PRO A 238 31.17 -9.82 36.21
N ALA A 239 30.40 -8.79 35.87
CA ALA A 239 30.64 -7.42 36.33
C ALA A 239 29.49 -6.48 35.93
N SER A 240 28.98 -5.78 36.94
CA SER A 240 28.37 -4.43 36.87
C SER A 240 27.00 -4.26 36.18
N ARG A 241 26.03 -3.45 36.64
CA ARG A 241 25.61 -2.84 37.91
C ARG A 241 24.30 -2.09 37.56
N LYS A 242 23.21 -2.34 38.31
CA LYS A 242 21.94 -1.55 38.45
C LYS A 242 21.07 -1.34 37.18
N LYS A 243 19.85 -1.88 37.06
CA LYS A 243 18.53 -1.67 37.76
C LYS A 243 17.83 -0.31 37.55
N LYS A 244 16.64 -0.42 36.91
CA LYS A 244 15.36 0.33 37.04
C LYS A 244 15.25 1.63 36.23
N GLY A 245 14.14 1.95 35.56
CA GLY A 245 12.77 1.43 35.59
C GLY A 245 11.93 2.00 34.42
N LYS A 246 10.84 1.32 34.06
CA LYS A 246 9.42 1.71 34.33
C LYS A 246 8.74 2.45 33.14
N ASN A 247 7.97 1.66 32.39
CA ASN A 247 6.52 1.79 32.22
C ASN A 247 5.96 3.16 31.75
N ARG A 248 5.36 3.19 30.54
CA ARG A 248 3.93 3.53 30.36
C ARG A 248 3.42 3.25 28.94
N LYS A 249 2.16 2.83 28.91
CA LYS A 249 1.28 2.41 27.79
C LYS A 249 1.08 3.50 26.74
N PRO A 250 0.56 3.15 25.55
CA PRO A 250 -0.43 3.98 24.87
C PRO A 250 -1.82 3.34 24.97
N LEU A 251 -2.75 4.11 25.52
CA LEU A 251 -4.18 3.93 25.35
C LEU A 251 -4.56 4.45 23.95
N MET A 252 -5.66 3.90 23.45
CA MET A 252 -6.26 4.16 22.17
C MET A 252 -7.43 5.13 22.39
N GLU A 253 -7.56 6.16 21.56
CA GLU A 253 -8.79 6.94 21.31
C GLU A 253 -8.79 7.17 19.79
N ALA A 254 -9.76 6.74 18.97
CA ALA A 254 -11.23 6.82 19.04
C ALA A 254 -11.73 8.25 18.86
N ASP A 255 -11.80 8.67 17.60
CA ASP A 255 -12.69 9.73 17.13
C ASP A 255 -14.04 9.10 16.77
N GLU A 256 -15.08 9.39 17.56
CA GLU A 256 -16.46 9.45 17.08
C GLU A 256 -17.13 10.69 17.69
N GLU A 257 -17.58 11.56 16.80
CA GLU A 257 -18.46 12.68 17.07
C GLU A 257 -19.85 12.15 17.47
N GLU A 258 -20.36 12.54 18.64
CA GLU A 258 -21.81 12.67 18.85
C GLU A 258 -22.14 13.96 19.64
N GLN A 259 -22.82 14.83 18.89
CA GLN A 259 -23.72 15.94 19.21
C GLN A 259 -24.17 16.22 20.66
N TRP A 260 -23.88 17.46 21.07
CA TRP A 260 -24.71 18.46 21.76
C TRP A 260 -25.93 17.98 22.58
N GLU A 261 -25.84 18.12 23.90
CA GLU A 261 -26.94 18.66 24.71
C GLU A 261 -26.37 19.44 25.91
N SER A 262 -27.17 20.41 26.33
CA SER A 262 -26.86 21.64 27.06
C SER A 262 -26.60 21.50 28.56
N GLU A 263 -26.03 22.58 29.12
CA GLU A 263 -25.97 22.97 30.55
C GLU A 263 -24.86 22.33 31.39
N GLU A 264 -23.78 23.08 31.65
CA GLU A 264 -23.63 23.89 32.86
C GLU A 264 -22.28 24.63 32.77
N GLU A 265 -22.33 25.96 32.83
CA GLU A 265 -21.14 26.81 32.99
C GLU A 265 -20.47 26.45 34.34
N ALA A 266 -19.35 25.74 34.29
CA ALA A 266 -18.43 25.64 35.40
C ALA A 266 -17.26 26.60 35.12
N ASP A 267 -17.31 27.73 35.82
CA ASP A 267 -16.22 28.67 36.03
C ASP A 267 -14.90 27.90 36.30
N PHE A 268 -13.89 28.11 35.45
CA PHE A 268 -12.52 27.76 35.79
C PHE A 268 -11.78 29.07 36.03
N GLU A 269 -11.60 29.37 37.32
CA GLU A 269 -10.68 30.40 37.79
C GLU A 269 -9.29 30.16 37.18
N GLU A 270 -8.73 31.21 36.58
CA GLU A 270 -7.34 31.29 36.17
C GLU A 270 -6.45 31.21 37.42
N ASP A 271 -5.91 30.03 37.72
CA ASP A 271 -4.75 29.91 38.60
C ASP A 271 -3.51 30.41 37.83
N GLU A 272 -3.34 31.73 37.81
CA GLU A 272 -2.22 32.46 37.23
C GLU A 272 -0.93 32.39 38.09
N GLU A 273 -0.87 31.57 39.14
CA GLU A 273 0.30 31.51 40.03
C GLU A 273 0.86 30.10 40.20
N GLY A 274 2.09 29.90 39.72
CA GLY A 274 3.00 28.93 40.34
C GLY A 274 3.63 27.87 39.43
N GLN A 275 4.20 28.25 38.28
CA GLN A 275 5.37 27.49 37.79
C GLN A 275 6.58 27.92 38.61
N SER A 276 6.83 27.20 39.70
CA SER A 276 8.07 27.29 40.45
C SER A 276 9.23 27.09 39.48
N HIS A 277 10.07 28.12 39.34
CA HIS A 277 11.37 28.05 38.68
C HIS A 277 12.12 26.79 39.13
N LEU A 278 12.16 25.78 38.26
CA LEU A 278 13.01 24.62 38.46
C LEU A 278 14.44 25.05 38.11
N PRO A 279 15.44 24.68 38.92
CA PRO A 279 16.81 25.08 38.68
C PRO A 279 17.31 24.49 37.35
N LEU A 280 17.84 25.36 36.51
CA LEU A 280 18.54 24.96 35.29
C LEU A 280 19.72 24.07 35.70
N GLN A 281 19.74 22.84 35.19
CA GLN A 281 20.90 21.97 35.32
C GLN A 281 22.07 22.65 34.58
N GLU A 282 23.25 22.74 35.20
CA GLU A 282 24.46 23.17 34.49
C GLU A 282 24.75 22.13 33.41
N LEU A 283 24.32 22.45 32.20
CA LEU A 283 24.48 21.67 30.99
C LEU A 283 25.73 22.16 30.25
N PRO A 284 26.41 21.29 29.50
CA PRO A 284 27.60 21.66 28.74
C PRO A 284 27.30 22.84 27.79
N GLU A 285 28.27 23.75 27.63
CA GLU A 285 28.16 24.84 26.67
C GLU A 285 27.93 24.28 25.26
N PRO A 286 27.00 24.86 24.48
CA PRO A 286 26.65 24.36 23.17
C PRO A 286 27.86 24.40 22.23
N GLN A 287 28.24 23.25 21.67
CA GLN A 287 29.31 23.18 20.68
C GLN A 287 28.73 23.24 19.27
N ILE A 288 29.40 23.98 18.38
CA ILE A 288 29.06 24.03 16.96
C ILE A 288 29.91 23.00 16.24
N ILE A 289 29.27 21.94 15.78
CA ILE A 289 29.87 20.87 14.99
C ILE A 289 29.59 21.18 13.54
N ASP A 290 30.60 21.65 12.80
CA ASP A 290 30.47 21.85 11.37
C ASP A 290 30.83 20.56 10.61
N ALA A 291 29.80 19.86 10.14
CA ALA A 291 29.92 18.65 9.35
C ALA A 291 29.87 18.90 7.84
N THR A 292 29.92 20.16 7.42
CA THR A 292 29.96 20.55 6.00
C THR A 292 31.32 20.33 5.37
N GLN A 293 32.38 20.20 6.17
CA GLN A 293 33.74 19.95 5.67
C GLN A 293 33.77 18.62 4.91
N ARG A 294 34.02 18.69 3.60
CA ARG A 294 34.19 17.51 2.75
C ARG A 294 35.49 16.82 3.16
N ILE A 295 35.39 15.56 3.59
CA ILE A 295 36.58 14.74 3.83
C ILE A 295 37.17 14.46 2.45
N MET A 296 38.31 15.07 2.10
CA MET A 296 38.99 14.78 0.84
C MET A 296 39.63 13.39 0.90
N PRO A 297 39.14 12.37 0.18
CA PRO A 297 39.90 11.15 0.03
C PRO A 297 41.10 11.44 -0.89
N THR A 298 42.28 10.98 -0.49
CA THR A 298 43.61 11.19 -1.12
C THR A 298 43.76 10.55 -2.51
N ILE A 299 42.67 10.25 -3.21
CA ILE A 299 42.70 9.44 -4.43
C ILE A 299 42.66 10.34 -5.66
N GLU A 300 43.74 10.30 -6.44
CA GLU A 300 43.92 11.08 -7.66
C GLU A 300 42.78 10.84 -8.68
N ALA A 301 42.41 11.92 -9.39
CA ALA A 301 41.45 11.86 -10.49
C ALA A 301 41.99 10.93 -11.60
N GLY A 302 41.35 9.78 -11.79
CA GLY A 302 41.78 8.73 -12.73
C GLY A 302 42.13 7.40 -12.06
N ALA A 303 42.15 7.32 -10.72
CA ALA A 303 42.24 6.03 -10.06
C ALA A 303 41.06 5.13 -10.43
N LYS A 304 41.34 3.86 -10.72
CA LYS A 304 40.37 2.76 -10.86
C LYS A 304 40.33 1.98 -9.54
N PRO A 305 39.56 2.41 -8.52
CA PRO A 305 39.67 1.87 -7.17
C PRO A 305 38.96 0.52 -6.99
N PHE A 306 38.14 0.11 -7.96
CA PHE A 306 37.45 -1.18 -7.94
C PHE A 306 38.16 -2.12 -8.91
N GLU A 307 38.95 -3.04 -8.36
CA GLU A 307 39.44 -4.18 -9.13
C GLU A 307 38.30 -5.19 -9.30
N ARG A 308 37.96 -5.49 -10.55
CA ARG A 308 36.97 -6.51 -10.87
C ARG A 308 37.45 -7.87 -10.33
N LYS A 309 36.62 -8.53 -9.53
CA LYS A 309 36.93 -9.88 -9.07
C LYS A 309 36.69 -10.82 -10.24
N LYS A 310 37.69 -11.65 -10.59
CA LYS A 310 37.46 -12.72 -11.56
C LYS A 310 36.32 -13.61 -11.06
N PRO A 311 35.28 -13.85 -11.87
CA PRO A 311 34.16 -14.68 -11.43
C PRO A 311 34.67 -16.08 -11.08
N LYS A 312 34.28 -16.58 -9.91
CA LYS A 312 34.46 -18.00 -9.58
C LYS A 312 33.56 -18.82 -10.52
N GLN A 313 33.99 -20.02 -10.93
CA GLN A 313 33.35 -20.92 -11.91
C GLN A 313 31.86 -21.30 -11.66
N HIS A 314 31.22 -20.75 -10.63
CA HIS A 314 29.81 -20.94 -10.30
C HIS A 314 28.93 -19.70 -10.56
N ALA A 315 29.38 -18.74 -11.37
CA ALA A 315 28.51 -17.67 -11.82
C ALA A 315 27.46 -18.25 -12.79
N ALA A 316 26.18 -18.22 -12.41
CA ALA A 316 25.07 -18.63 -13.26
C ALA A 316 24.87 -17.72 -14.49
N LEU A 317 25.63 -16.62 -14.58
CA LEU A 317 25.61 -15.64 -15.65
C LEU A 317 26.72 -15.96 -16.66
N SER A 318 26.41 -15.85 -17.95
CA SER A 318 27.41 -16.05 -19.00
C SER A 318 28.50 -14.98 -18.94
N THR A 319 29.75 -15.44 -18.89
CA THR A 319 30.97 -14.61 -18.96
C THR A 319 31.42 -14.38 -20.40
N GLU A 320 30.81 -15.05 -21.38
CA GLU A 320 31.21 -14.99 -22.79
C GLU A 320 31.08 -13.57 -23.34
N GLY A 321 32.19 -13.04 -23.87
CA GLY A 321 32.26 -11.70 -24.47
C GLY A 321 32.59 -10.56 -23.50
N PHE A 322 32.62 -10.79 -22.18
CA PHE A 322 32.88 -9.74 -21.17
C PHE A 322 34.17 -9.96 -20.35
N GLU A 323 35.05 -10.87 -20.76
CA GLU A 323 36.29 -11.18 -20.04
C GLU A 323 37.21 -9.96 -19.88
N ASN A 324 37.27 -9.11 -20.90
CA ASN A 324 38.08 -7.88 -20.93
C ASN A 324 37.28 -6.61 -20.60
N TYR A 325 36.08 -6.72 -20.02
CA TYR A 325 35.29 -5.55 -19.62
C TYR A 325 35.98 -4.79 -18.48
N GLU A 326 36.27 -3.51 -18.71
CA GLU A 326 36.85 -2.60 -17.72
C GLU A 326 35.78 -1.78 -17.02
N LEU A 327 35.92 -1.64 -15.70
CA LEU A 327 35.03 -0.79 -14.91
C LEU A 327 35.32 0.69 -15.16
N PRO A 328 34.31 1.56 -15.07
CA PRO A 328 34.48 3.01 -15.24
C PRO A 328 35.35 3.60 -14.12
N GLY A 329 36.20 4.57 -14.47
CA GLY A 329 36.96 5.36 -13.52
C GLY A 329 36.17 6.57 -13.01
N PHE A 330 36.63 7.16 -11.90
CA PHE A 330 36.00 8.34 -11.31
C PHE A 330 36.18 9.64 -12.10
N ASP A 331 36.99 9.61 -13.15
CA ASP A 331 37.15 10.69 -14.13
C ASP A 331 35.85 11.03 -14.86
N LEU A 332 34.90 10.09 -14.95
CA LEU A 332 33.57 10.34 -15.51
C LEU A 332 32.65 11.13 -14.58
N LEU A 333 33.02 11.34 -13.32
CA LEU A 333 32.21 12.03 -12.33
C LEU A 333 32.82 13.40 -12.01
N GLU A 334 32.00 14.43 -12.15
CA GLU A 334 32.36 15.79 -11.75
C GLU A 334 32.74 15.86 -10.27
N TYR A 335 33.78 16.63 -9.99
CA TYR A 335 34.23 16.97 -8.65
C TYR A 335 34.47 18.47 -8.63
N GLU A 336 33.63 19.21 -7.91
CA GLU A 336 33.88 20.63 -7.68
C GLU A 336 34.99 20.74 -6.63
N GLU A 337 36.16 21.20 -7.07
CA GLU A 337 37.32 21.50 -6.22
C GLU A 337 37.18 22.82 -5.45
N GLU A 338 36.12 23.59 -5.71
CA GLU A 338 35.90 24.86 -5.03
C GLU A 338 35.36 24.65 -3.62
N ASP A 339 36.30 24.51 -2.69
CA ASP A 339 36.14 24.95 -1.30
C ASP A 339 35.86 26.46 -1.31
N SER A 340 34.59 26.85 -1.48
CA SER A 340 34.21 28.10 -0.82
C SER A 340 34.05 27.74 0.65
N PRO A 341 34.95 28.21 1.55
CA PRO A 341 34.64 28.17 2.97
C PRO A 341 33.33 28.92 3.09
N THR A 342 32.25 28.22 3.45
CA THR A 342 31.04 28.96 3.76
C THR A 342 31.43 29.84 4.92
N GLU A 343 31.35 31.16 4.71
CA GLU A 343 31.70 32.19 5.70
C GLU A 343 31.27 31.74 7.10
N ASP A 344 32.13 31.98 8.10
CA ASP A 344 31.93 31.66 9.51
C ASP A 344 30.57 32.21 10.00
N ASN A 345 29.50 31.47 9.73
CA ASN A 345 28.11 31.80 10.06
C ASN A 345 27.77 31.41 11.50
N THR A 346 28.78 31.21 12.34
CA THR A 346 28.69 30.83 13.75
C THR A 346 27.72 31.75 14.50
N ASP A 347 27.81 33.07 14.27
CA ASP A 347 26.93 34.07 14.90
C ASP A 347 25.46 33.92 14.46
N VAL A 348 25.23 33.61 13.19
CA VAL A 348 23.89 33.39 12.63
C VAL A 348 23.26 32.14 13.23
N LEU A 349 24.04 31.05 13.37
CA LEU A 349 23.58 29.80 13.97
C LEU A 349 23.20 29.99 15.45
N ILE A 350 24.02 30.72 16.21
CA ILE A 350 23.75 31.03 17.63
C ILE A 350 22.51 31.92 17.75
N ALA A 351 22.36 32.94 16.89
CA ALA A 351 21.19 33.80 16.87
C ALA A 351 19.91 33.00 16.58
N GLN A 352 19.99 32.06 15.64
CA GLN A 352 18.87 31.18 15.30
C GLN A 352 18.50 30.23 16.44
N GLN A 353 19.49 29.65 17.12
CA GLN A 353 19.27 28.84 18.30
C GLN A 353 18.62 29.63 19.45
N THR A 354 19.10 30.84 19.69
CA THR A 354 18.52 31.75 20.70
C THR A 354 17.05 32.02 20.40
N LYS A 355 16.72 32.28 19.13
CA LYS A 355 15.34 32.49 18.67
C LYS A 355 14.44 31.26 18.91
N ILE A 356 14.96 30.06 18.69
CA ILE A 356 14.23 28.80 18.96
C ILE A 356 13.90 28.70 20.45
N VAL A 357 14.89 28.94 21.32
CA VAL A 357 14.72 28.88 22.79
C VAL A 357 13.72 29.93 23.27
N GLU A 358 13.84 31.18 22.80
CA GLU A 358 12.91 32.26 23.15
C GLU A 358 11.47 31.96 22.69
N THR A 359 11.32 31.40 21.49
CA THR A 359 10.00 31.04 20.95
C THR A 359 9.37 29.95 21.80
N LEU A 360 10.10 28.88 22.13
CA LEU A 360 9.60 27.82 23.01
C LEU A 360 9.20 28.36 24.39
N LYS A 361 10.01 29.25 24.95
CA LYS A 361 9.72 29.92 26.22
C LYS A 361 8.43 30.75 26.15
N ALA A 362 8.18 31.46 25.06
CA ALA A 362 6.96 32.25 24.86
C ALA A 362 5.68 31.38 24.86
N PHE A 363 5.78 30.11 24.49
CA PHE A 363 4.67 29.13 24.55
C PHE A 363 4.62 28.34 25.87
N GLY A 364 5.37 28.77 26.89
CA GLY A 364 5.42 28.12 28.21
C GLY A 364 6.12 26.77 28.20
N VAL A 365 7.14 26.62 27.33
CA VAL A 365 7.98 25.44 27.19
C VAL A 365 9.43 25.82 27.51
N ASP A 366 9.86 25.57 28.75
CA ASP A 366 11.24 25.84 29.16
C ASP A 366 12.21 24.79 28.62
N VAL A 367 13.16 25.24 27.81
CA VAL A 367 14.25 24.44 27.24
C VAL A 367 15.59 25.16 27.39
N THR A 368 16.70 24.42 27.38
CA THR A 368 18.07 24.95 27.34
C THR A 368 18.72 24.63 26.00
N ALA A 369 19.54 25.54 25.47
CA ALA A 369 20.29 25.32 24.23
C ALA A 369 21.30 24.15 24.39
N GLY A 370 21.43 23.31 23.36
CA GLY A 370 22.43 22.25 23.26
C GLY A 370 23.29 22.39 22.01
N ASP A 371 23.90 21.29 21.55
CA ASP A 371 24.81 21.33 20.40
C ASP A 371 24.12 21.77 19.11
N ILE A 372 24.84 22.48 18.26
CA ILE A 372 24.41 22.82 16.90
C ILE A 372 25.24 21.99 15.93
N THR A 373 24.58 21.11 15.17
CA THR A 373 25.24 20.33 14.11
C THR A 373 24.82 20.84 12.75
N ARG A 374 25.76 21.45 12.02
CA ARG A 374 25.51 21.94 10.66
C ARG A 374 25.82 20.84 9.65
N GLY A 375 24.79 20.34 8.98
CA GLY A 375 24.92 19.38 7.87
C GLY A 375 24.87 20.05 6.49
N PRO A 376 25.03 19.29 5.40
CA PRO A 376 25.05 19.83 4.03
C PRO A 376 23.75 20.50 3.59
N THR A 377 22.60 19.95 4.00
CA THR A 377 21.26 20.40 3.58
C THR A 377 20.44 20.98 4.72
N ILE A 378 20.63 20.45 5.93
CA ILE A 378 19.90 20.83 7.13
C ILE A 378 20.87 21.06 8.29
N THR A 379 20.51 21.96 9.20
CA THR A 379 21.20 22.16 10.47
C THR A 379 20.30 21.65 11.59
N ARG A 380 20.86 20.83 12.48
CA ARG A 380 20.19 20.31 13.66
C ARG A 380 20.58 21.14 14.87
N TYR A 381 19.59 21.77 15.48
CA TYR A 381 19.69 22.49 16.74
C TYR A 381 19.21 21.56 17.85
N GLU A 382 20.10 21.14 18.74
CA GLU A 382 19.70 20.35 19.91
C GLU A 382 19.20 21.27 21.03
N VAL A 383 18.16 20.84 21.72
CA VAL A 383 17.62 21.50 22.91
C VAL A 383 17.40 20.49 24.03
N TYR A 384 17.72 20.89 25.25
CA TYR A 384 17.49 20.12 26.46
C TYR A 384 16.14 20.52 27.07
N PRO A 385 15.14 19.63 27.08
CA PRO A 385 13.86 19.92 27.75
C PRO A 385 14.02 19.94 29.27
N SER A 386 13.29 20.85 29.93
CA SER A 386 13.22 20.87 31.40
C SER A 386 12.61 19.59 31.99
N VAL A 387 13.01 19.24 33.21
CA VAL A 387 12.55 18.02 33.88
C VAL A 387 11.03 18.07 34.08
N GLY A 388 10.32 17.07 33.55
CA GLY A 388 8.86 16.98 33.63
C GLY A 388 8.11 17.52 32.41
N LEU A 389 8.80 18.18 31.49
CA LEU A 389 8.22 18.62 30.22
C LEU A 389 7.92 17.42 29.31
N ARG A 390 6.69 17.36 28.78
CA ARG A 390 6.33 16.34 27.78
C ARG A 390 6.91 16.72 26.43
N VAL A 391 7.75 15.84 25.88
CA VAL A 391 8.39 16.00 24.57
C VAL A 391 7.37 16.20 23.44
N SER A 392 6.17 15.62 23.55
CA SER A 392 5.08 15.81 22.59
C SER A 392 4.63 17.27 22.45
N ARG A 393 4.78 18.08 23.51
CA ARG A 393 4.42 19.51 23.48
C ARG A 393 5.36 20.31 22.58
N ILE A 394 6.65 19.93 22.54
CA ILE A 394 7.63 20.54 21.63
C ILE A 394 7.28 20.17 20.19
N ALA A 395 6.95 18.90 19.93
CA ALA A 395 6.57 18.42 18.60
C ALA A 395 5.31 19.14 18.05
N GLN A 396 4.36 19.49 18.91
CA GLN A 396 3.14 20.23 18.53
C GLN A 396 3.41 21.69 18.12
N LEU A 397 4.53 22.27 18.55
CA LEU A 397 4.92 23.66 18.24
C LEU A 397 5.70 23.79 16.93
N GLU A 398 5.77 22.73 16.11
CA GLU A 398 6.44 22.74 14.79
C GLU A 398 5.98 23.93 13.90
N PRO A 399 4.67 24.21 13.72
CA PRO A 399 4.25 25.30 12.83
C PRO A 399 4.64 26.69 13.36
N ASP A 400 4.59 26.88 14.68
CA ASP A 400 4.96 28.14 15.32
C ASP A 400 6.47 28.37 15.29
N LEU A 401 7.26 27.31 15.49
CA LEU A 401 8.71 27.35 15.31
C LEU A 401 9.07 27.67 13.85
N ALA A 402 8.43 27.04 12.87
CA ALA A 402 8.67 27.30 11.46
C ALA A 402 8.42 28.77 11.11
N ARG A 403 7.30 29.33 11.62
CA ARG A 403 6.98 30.75 11.47
C ARG A 403 8.02 31.65 12.14
N ALA A 404 8.45 31.32 13.36
CA ALA A 404 9.42 32.11 14.09
C ALA A 404 10.79 32.11 13.39
N THR A 405 11.28 30.95 12.97
CA THR A 405 12.59 30.84 12.30
C THR A 405 12.55 31.18 10.81
N LYS A 406 11.38 31.51 10.25
CA LYS A 406 11.16 31.74 8.81
C LYS A 406 11.55 30.53 7.94
N ALA A 407 11.48 29.33 8.51
CA ALA A 407 11.78 28.10 7.79
C ALA A 407 10.54 27.64 6.99
N GLU A 408 10.75 27.11 5.79
CA GLU A 408 9.67 26.50 4.99
C GLU A 408 9.05 25.28 5.69
N GLN A 409 9.91 24.46 6.31
CA GLN A 409 9.53 23.27 7.06
C GLN A 409 10.57 22.97 8.14
N ILE A 410 10.12 22.46 9.29
CA ILE A 410 10.97 22.02 10.39
C ILE A 410 10.69 20.54 10.67
N ASN A 411 11.72 19.76 10.98
CA ASN A 411 11.55 18.41 11.48
C ASN A 411 12.01 18.32 12.94
N ILE A 412 11.16 17.82 13.83
CA ILE A 412 11.45 17.71 15.27
C ILE A 412 11.68 16.24 15.62
N LEU A 413 12.93 15.89 15.93
CA LEU A 413 13.35 14.57 16.35
C LEU A 413 13.37 14.46 17.88
N ALA A 414 12.40 13.76 18.45
CA ALA A 414 12.12 13.85 19.88
C ALA A 414 11.79 12.46 20.48
N PRO A 415 12.65 11.86 21.34
CA PRO A 415 14.04 12.23 21.66
C PRO A 415 15.06 11.79 20.59
N ILE A 416 16.26 12.38 20.59
CA ILE A 416 17.37 11.92 19.74
C ILE A 416 17.84 10.53 20.24
N PRO A 417 17.96 9.51 19.36
CA PRO A 417 18.44 8.19 19.77
C PRO A 417 19.82 8.26 20.44
N GLY A 418 19.90 7.80 21.69
CA GLY A 418 21.15 7.78 22.46
C GLY A 418 21.52 9.08 23.18
N LYS A 419 20.71 10.15 23.04
CA LYS A 419 20.84 11.40 23.81
C LYS A 419 19.52 11.70 24.55
N ASP A 420 19.58 12.58 25.55
CA ASP A 420 18.43 13.12 26.29
C ASP A 420 17.93 14.46 25.72
N THR A 421 18.43 14.84 24.54
CA THR A 421 18.07 16.06 23.81
C THR A 421 16.94 15.83 22.81
N VAL A 422 16.29 16.93 22.41
CA VAL A 422 15.37 17.01 21.28
C VAL A 422 16.09 17.75 20.15
N GLY A 423 16.08 17.18 18.94
CA GLY A 423 16.70 17.78 17.76
C GLY A 423 15.67 18.53 16.92
N ILE A 424 15.93 19.80 16.65
CA ILE A 424 15.12 20.64 15.76
C ILE A 424 15.92 20.85 14.48
N GLU A 425 15.47 20.26 13.38
CA GLU A 425 16.15 20.31 12.09
C GLU A 425 15.53 21.37 11.20
N ILE A 426 16.36 22.29 10.74
CA ILE A 426 15.97 23.40 9.88
C ILE A 426 16.79 23.34 8.59
N ALA A 427 16.14 23.56 7.45
CA ALA A 427 16.83 23.64 6.16
C ALA A 427 17.81 24.82 6.13
N ASN A 428 19.00 24.58 5.57
CA ASN A 428 19.97 25.65 5.36
C ASN A 428 19.53 26.55 4.21
N ASP A 429 19.84 27.85 4.30
CA ASP A 429 19.63 28.82 3.22
C ASP A 429 20.51 28.49 2.00
N SER A 430 21.76 28.11 2.25
CA SER A 430 22.67 27.57 1.24
C SER A 430 22.78 26.05 1.43
N ARG A 431 22.19 25.30 0.50
CA ARG A 431 22.25 23.83 0.46
C ARG A 431 23.44 23.42 -0.38
N MET A 432 24.35 22.65 0.20
CA MET A 432 25.49 22.13 -0.56
C MET A 432 25.10 20.84 -1.29
N PRO A 433 25.39 20.72 -2.59
CA PRO A 433 25.17 19.48 -3.31
C PRO A 433 26.10 18.38 -2.78
N VAL A 434 25.54 17.19 -2.61
CA VAL A 434 26.30 15.98 -2.26
C VAL A 434 26.65 15.27 -3.56
N ALA A 435 27.93 15.31 -3.96
CA ALA A 435 28.40 14.70 -5.19
C ALA A 435 28.47 13.17 -5.05
N LEU A 436 28.03 12.43 -6.07
CA LEU A 436 28.10 10.96 -6.08
C LEU A 436 29.54 10.47 -5.94
N ARG A 437 30.50 11.15 -6.57
CA ARG A 437 31.92 10.78 -6.53
C ARG A 437 32.45 10.67 -5.11
N GLU A 438 32.09 11.61 -4.25
CA GLU A 438 32.49 11.62 -2.83
C GLU A 438 31.99 10.37 -2.11
N LEU A 439 30.74 9.97 -2.37
CA LEU A 439 30.15 8.78 -1.74
C LEU A 439 30.80 7.47 -2.21
N LEU A 440 31.22 7.40 -3.47
CA LEU A 440 31.87 6.21 -4.03
C LEU A 440 33.33 6.07 -3.59
N GLN A 441 33.99 7.18 -3.28
CA GLN A 441 35.36 7.20 -2.76
C GLN A 441 35.44 6.81 -1.28
N ASP A 442 34.34 6.95 -0.53
CA ASP A 442 34.27 6.61 0.88
C ASP A 442 34.63 5.12 1.14
N ASP A 443 35.41 4.89 2.20
CA ASP A 443 35.88 3.56 2.58
C ASP A 443 34.73 2.59 2.88
N GLU A 444 33.58 3.09 3.35
CA GLU A 444 32.40 2.28 3.62
C GLU A 444 31.84 1.66 2.33
N PHE A 445 31.85 2.40 1.22
CA PHE A 445 31.40 1.91 -0.08
C PHE A 445 32.40 0.91 -0.69
N ARG A 446 33.69 1.22 -0.53
CA ARG A 446 34.80 0.39 -1.01
C ARG A 446 34.97 -0.90 -0.21
N SER A 447 34.45 -0.93 1.02
CA SER A 447 34.53 -2.10 1.88
C SER A 447 33.98 -3.36 1.21
N SER A 448 34.63 -4.49 1.48
CA SER A 448 34.21 -5.81 1.00
C SER A 448 33.08 -6.44 1.83
N LYS A 449 32.66 -5.76 2.92
CA LYS A 449 31.61 -6.23 3.83
C LYS A 449 30.23 -6.24 3.17
N ARG A 450 29.99 -5.31 2.24
CA ARG A 450 28.72 -5.16 1.53
C ARG A 450 28.76 -5.90 0.21
N LYS A 451 27.74 -6.72 -0.06
CA LYS A 451 27.69 -7.52 -1.29
C LYS A 451 27.24 -6.70 -2.48
N ILE A 452 26.22 -5.85 -2.34
CA ILE A 452 25.71 -4.94 -3.38
C ILE A 452 25.53 -3.55 -2.75
N PRO A 453 26.60 -2.77 -2.58
CA PRO A 453 26.52 -1.47 -1.93
C PRO A 453 25.80 -0.44 -2.80
N LEU A 454 25.01 0.42 -2.17
CA LEU A 454 24.29 1.53 -2.80
C LEU A 454 24.69 2.84 -2.12
N ALA A 455 25.19 3.83 -2.87
CA ALA A 455 25.43 5.17 -2.36
C ALA A 455 24.11 5.96 -2.31
N LEU A 456 23.61 6.23 -1.09
CA LEU A 456 22.30 6.88 -0.90
C LEU A 456 22.43 8.38 -0.63
N GLY A 457 23.50 8.82 0.04
CA GLY A 457 23.72 10.22 0.37
C GLY A 457 24.61 10.40 1.59
N LYS A 458 24.45 11.53 2.27
CA LYS A 458 25.07 11.84 3.56
C LYS A 458 24.02 12.04 4.64
N ASP A 459 24.39 11.76 5.88
CA ASP A 459 23.58 12.12 7.04
C ASP A 459 23.80 13.58 7.46
N VAL A 460 23.11 14.01 8.53
CA VAL A 460 23.25 15.36 9.10
C VAL A 460 24.63 15.66 9.66
N TYR A 461 25.41 14.61 9.95
CA TYR A 461 26.78 14.67 10.44
C TYR A 461 27.79 14.58 9.28
N GLY A 462 27.34 14.69 8.04
CA GLY A 462 28.20 14.67 6.85
C GLY A 462 28.77 13.30 6.51
N LYS A 463 28.40 12.25 7.25
CA LYS A 463 28.90 10.89 7.03
C LYS A 463 28.18 10.24 5.85
N ALA A 464 28.93 9.55 4.98
CA ALA A 464 28.36 8.81 3.87
C ALA A 464 27.42 7.69 4.36
N VAL A 465 26.20 7.67 3.81
CA VAL A 465 25.18 6.65 4.07
C VAL A 465 25.19 5.67 2.89
N ILE A 466 25.75 4.50 3.14
CA ILE A 466 25.86 3.43 2.14
C ILE A 466 24.96 2.26 2.55
N GLY A 467 23.99 1.93 1.71
CA GLY A 467 23.13 0.75 1.87
C GLY A 467 23.76 -0.53 1.31
N ASP A 468 23.21 -1.70 1.62
CA ASP A 468 23.53 -2.97 0.94
C ASP A 468 22.24 -3.64 0.46
N LEU A 469 22.03 -3.69 -0.86
CA LEU A 469 20.84 -4.27 -1.48
C LEU A 469 20.75 -5.79 -1.24
N ALA A 470 21.86 -6.48 -0.98
CA ALA A 470 21.79 -7.90 -0.65
C ALA A 470 21.26 -8.14 0.79
N ALA A 471 21.53 -7.20 1.70
CA ALA A 471 20.99 -7.24 3.07
C ALA A 471 19.55 -6.72 3.11
N MET A 472 19.20 -5.80 2.20
CA MET A 472 17.85 -5.28 1.97
C MET A 472 17.32 -5.85 0.64
N PRO A 473 16.87 -7.12 0.59
CA PRO A 473 16.72 -7.88 -0.65
C PRO A 473 15.80 -7.21 -1.69
N HIS A 474 14.91 -6.34 -1.24
CA HIS A 474 14.09 -5.47 -2.07
C HIS A 474 14.06 -4.06 -1.49
N LEU A 475 14.05 -3.06 -2.37
CA LEU A 475 14.01 -1.63 -2.01
C LEU A 475 12.81 -0.97 -2.69
N LEU A 476 12.02 -0.23 -1.91
CA LEU A 476 10.93 0.62 -2.41
C LEU A 476 11.36 2.08 -2.35
N VAL A 477 11.29 2.77 -3.49
CA VAL A 477 11.61 4.21 -3.60
C VAL A 477 10.34 4.96 -4.00
N ALA A 478 9.90 5.90 -3.15
CA ALA A 478 8.73 6.73 -3.37
C ALA A 478 9.08 8.21 -3.15
N GLY A 479 8.42 9.10 -3.90
CA GLY A 479 8.63 10.54 -3.81
C GLY A 479 7.79 11.29 -4.84
N ALA A 480 7.34 12.50 -4.47
CA ALA A 480 6.62 13.40 -5.37
C ALA A 480 7.53 13.91 -6.51
N THR A 481 6.95 14.47 -7.57
CA THR A 481 7.73 15.11 -8.63
C THR A 481 8.60 16.22 -8.04
N GLY A 482 9.88 16.29 -8.42
CA GLY A 482 10.83 17.27 -7.89
C GLY A 482 11.49 16.91 -6.55
N SER A 483 11.07 15.83 -5.89
CA SER A 483 11.68 15.37 -4.61
C SER A 483 13.07 14.74 -4.73
N GLY A 484 13.59 14.57 -5.95
CA GLY A 484 14.89 13.93 -6.21
C GLY A 484 14.83 12.40 -6.43
N LYS A 485 13.64 11.80 -6.55
CA LYS A 485 13.47 10.35 -6.83
C LYS A 485 14.31 9.86 -8.03
N SER A 486 14.22 10.55 -9.16
CA SER A 486 14.92 10.16 -10.38
C SER A 486 16.45 10.22 -10.23
N VAL A 487 16.94 11.27 -9.55
CA VAL A 487 18.37 11.42 -9.21
C VAL A 487 18.84 10.30 -8.28
N CYS A 488 18.03 9.94 -7.28
CA CYS A 488 18.32 8.82 -6.38
C CYS A 488 18.40 7.48 -7.13
N ILE A 489 17.48 7.22 -8.06
CA ILE A 489 17.53 5.99 -8.89
C ILE A 489 18.81 5.96 -9.73
N ASN A 490 19.20 7.08 -10.34
CA ASN A 490 20.43 7.17 -11.13
C ASN A 490 21.68 6.99 -10.25
N SER A 491 21.67 7.50 -9.01
CA SER A 491 22.73 7.25 -8.03
C SER A 491 22.87 5.76 -7.70
N ILE A 492 21.75 5.07 -7.49
CA ILE A 492 21.70 3.62 -7.22
C ILE A 492 22.25 2.82 -8.41
N ILE A 493 21.80 3.13 -9.63
CA ILE A 493 22.25 2.43 -10.85
C ILE A 493 23.75 2.66 -11.06
N SER A 494 24.20 3.91 -10.97
CA SER A 494 25.61 4.26 -11.08
C SER A 494 26.47 3.57 -10.02
N SER A 495 26.02 3.53 -8.75
CA SER A 495 26.72 2.80 -7.68
C SER A 495 27.02 1.35 -8.06
N ILE A 496 26.05 0.68 -8.69
CA ILE A 496 26.19 -0.70 -9.14
C ILE A 496 27.14 -0.79 -10.34
N LEU A 497 26.98 0.08 -11.34
CA LEU A 497 27.81 0.08 -12.56
C LEU A 497 29.29 0.35 -12.29
N PHE A 498 29.60 1.19 -11.30
CA PHE A 498 30.98 1.47 -10.89
C PHE A 498 31.65 0.29 -10.17
N LYS A 499 30.88 -0.64 -9.61
CA LYS A 499 31.41 -1.76 -8.81
C LYS A 499 31.33 -3.12 -9.51
N PHE A 500 30.36 -3.34 -10.40
CA PHE A 500 30.09 -4.67 -10.97
C PHE A 500 30.16 -4.70 -12.49
N GLY A 501 30.80 -5.76 -13.01
CA GLY A 501 30.77 -6.08 -14.44
C GLY A 501 29.44 -6.72 -14.89
N PRO A 502 29.16 -6.78 -16.20
CA PRO A 502 27.95 -7.42 -16.75
C PRO A 502 27.83 -8.92 -16.45
N ASP A 503 28.95 -9.58 -16.16
CA ASP A 503 29.03 -10.98 -15.76
C ASP A 503 28.78 -11.21 -14.27
N GLU A 504 28.90 -10.17 -13.45
CA GLU A 504 28.64 -10.22 -12.00
C GLU A 504 27.20 -9.82 -11.67
N LEU A 505 26.65 -8.83 -12.38
CA LEU A 505 25.31 -8.31 -12.17
C LEU A 505 24.63 -7.93 -13.49
N ARG A 506 23.35 -8.30 -13.61
CA ARG A 506 22.50 -7.95 -14.75
C ARG A 506 21.28 -7.16 -14.31
N PHE A 507 20.81 -6.27 -15.20
CA PHE A 507 19.61 -5.47 -15.00
C PHE A 507 18.46 -5.92 -15.89
N ILE A 508 17.26 -5.84 -15.32
CA ILE A 508 16.01 -5.77 -16.07
C ILE A 508 15.38 -4.42 -15.71
N MET A 509 15.37 -3.50 -16.67
CA MET A 509 14.83 -2.16 -16.47
C MET A 509 13.44 -2.06 -17.09
N ILE A 510 12.47 -1.61 -16.29
CA ILE A 510 11.08 -1.41 -16.70
C ILE A 510 10.75 0.07 -16.53
N ASP A 511 10.46 0.74 -17.65
CA ASP A 511 10.10 2.17 -17.67
C ASP A 511 8.88 2.39 -18.57
N PRO A 512 7.67 2.20 -18.04
CA PRO A 512 6.44 2.33 -18.83
C PRO A 512 6.16 3.78 -19.25
N LYS A 513 6.83 4.77 -18.64
CA LYS A 513 6.63 6.19 -18.95
C LYS A 513 7.67 6.72 -19.95
N VAL A 514 8.76 5.98 -20.18
CA VAL A 514 9.81 6.35 -21.16
C VAL A 514 10.46 7.68 -20.78
N VAL A 515 10.71 7.91 -19.49
CA VAL A 515 11.23 9.20 -18.99
C VAL A 515 12.63 9.07 -18.40
N GLU A 516 12.87 8.02 -17.63
CA GLU A 516 14.03 8.00 -16.72
C GLU A 516 15.11 7.01 -17.20
N MET A 517 14.71 5.83 -17.65
CA MET A 517 15.64 4.71 -17.82
C MET A 517 16.11 4.49 -19.26
N GLN A 518 15.59 5.25 -20.24
CA GLN A 518 15.95 5.10 -21.65
C GLN A 518 17.43 5.37 -21.94
N ILE A 519 18.06 6.23 -21.15
CA ILE A 519 19.49 6.53 -21.25
C ILE A 519 20.36 5.28 -21.04
N TYR A 520 19.85 4.27 -20.34
CA TYR A 520 20.55 3.03 -20.03
C TYR A 520 20.37 1.92 -21.07
N SER A 521 19.63 2.17 -22.16
CA SER A 521 19.31 1.17 -23.20
C SER A 521 20.52 0.52 -23.87
N ALA A 522 21.67 1.20 -23.88
CA ALA A 522 22.91 0.71 -24.47
C ALA A 522 23.82 -0.06 -23.49
N LEU A 523 23.41 -0.26 -22.23
CA LEU A 523 24.26 -0.91 -21.24
C LEU A 523 24.42 -2.42 -21.51
N PRO A 524 25.64 -2.96 -21.45
CA PRO A 524 25.89 -4.40 -21.59
C PRO A 524 25.30 -5.23 -20.42
N HIS A 525 25.02 -4.59 -19.29
CA HIS A 525 24.41 -5.21 -18.12
C HIS A 525 22.93 -5.58 -18.32
N LEU A 526 22.25 -5.08 -19.36
CA LEU A 526 20.85 -5.39 -19.60
C LEU A 526 20.67 -6.85 -20.08
N VAL A 527 19.70 -7.56 -19.49
CA VAL A 527 19.26 -8.88 -19.98
C VAL A 527 18.36 -8.71 -21.21
N VAL A 528 17.50 -7.69 -21.16
CA VAL A 528 16.57 -7.32 -22.22
C VAL A 528 16.60 -5.80 -22.39
N PRO A 529 16.29 -5.27 -23.58
CA PRO A 529 16.11 -3.83 -23.76
C PRO A 529 15.08 -3.28 -22.76
N VAL A 530 15.22 -2.00 -22.42
CA VAL A 530 14.33 -1.32 -21.45
C VAL A 530 12.88 -1.56 -21.82
N VAL A 531 12.14 -2.19 -20.91
CA VAL A 531 10.77 -2.63 -21.16
C VAL A 531 9.83 -1.45 -20.96
N THR A 532 9.26 -0.97 -22.06
CA THR A 532 8.30 0.14 -22.08
C THR A 532 6.85 -0.32 -22.17
N ASP A 533 6.60 -1.43 -22.88
CA ASP A 533 5.25 -1.99 -23.05
C ASP A 533 4.79 -2.73 -21.77
N PRO A 534 3.69 -2.29 -21.12
CA PRO A 534 3.14 -2.95 -19.93
C PRO A 534 2.83 -4.44 -20.12
N ARG A 535 2.49 -4.88 -21.34
CA ARG A 535 2.22 -6.29 -21.64
C ARG A 535 3.48 -7.15 -21.53
N LYS A 536 4.63 -6.58 -21.89
CA LYS A 536 5.94 -7.26 -21.81
C LYS A 536 6.48 -7.32 -20.39
N VAL A 537 6.04 -6.41 -19.50
CA VAL A 537 6.43 -6.40 -18.08
C VAL A 537 6.06 -7.72 -17.40
N VAL A 538 4.87 -8.24 -17.65
CA VAL A 538 4.42 -9.53 -17.09
C VAL A 538 5.35 -10.67 -17.52
N GLY A 539 5.80 -10.65 -18.78
CA GLY A 539 6.75 -11.63 -19.31
C GLY A 539 8.12 -11.54 -18.64
N ALA A 540 8.64 -10.32 -18.46
CA ALA A 540 9.91 -10.08 -17.77
C ALA A 540 9.87 -10.54 -16.30
N LEU A 541 8.80 -10.24 -15.57
CA LEU A 541 8.65 -10.68 -14.18
C LEU A 541 8.47 -12.21 -14.07
N LYS A 542 7.72 -12.84 -14.97
CA LYS A 542 7.63 -14.31 -15.04
C LYS A 542 9.00 -14.95 -15.29
N TRP A 543 9.81 -14.34 -16.14
CA TRP A 543 11.19 -14.79 -16.36
C TRP A 543 12.03 -14.70 -15.08
N CYS A 544 11.91 -13.61 -14.30
CA CYS A 544 12.58 -13.50 -13.00
C CYS A 544 12.16 -14.60 -12.02
N VAL A 545 10.87 -14.96 -11.99
CA VAL A 545 10.36 -16.06 -11.15
C VAL A 545 10.95 -17.40 -11.58
N ASN A 546 10.95 -17.70 -12.88
CA ASN A 546 11.53 -18.94 -13.40
C ASN A 546 13.04 -19.03 -13.14
N GLU A 547 13.78 -17.92 -13.27
CA GLU A 547 15.21 -17.87 -12.97
C GLU A 547 15.48 -18.04 -11.46
N MET A 548 14.59 -17.54 -10.61
CA MET A 548 14.65 -17.77 -9.16
C MET A 548 14.41 -19.25 -8.81
N GLU A 549 13.45 -19.93 -9.46
CA GLU A 549 13.20 -21.36 -9.25
C GLU A 549 14.32 -22.26 -9.78
N ARG A 550 15.03 -21.81 -10.83
CA ARG A 550 16.17 -22.53 -11.42
C ARG A 550 17.42 -22.50 -10.53
N ARG A 551 17.60 -21.43 -9.74
CA ARG A 551 18.76 -21.22 -8.86
C ARG A 551 18.54 -21.85 -7.50
#